data_AF-A0AAN6XD67-F1
#
_entry.id   AF-A0AAN6XD67-F1
#
_cell.length_a   1.000
_cell.length_b   1.000
_cell.length_c   1.000
_cell.angle_alpha   90.00
_cell.angle_beta   90.00
_cell.angle_gamma   90.00
#
_symmetry.space_group_name_H-M   'P 1'
#
loop_
_entity.id
_entity.type
_entity.pdbx_description
1 polymer ?
#
loop_
_entity_poly.entity_id
_entity_poly.type
_entity_poly.pdbx_seq_one_letter_code
_entity_poly.pdbx_strand_id
1 'polypeptide(L)'
;MSLLWYNRGEEKTRLWLEFQVVHDGLDGGSSKDPENQPPAQTFTCFGELPPEIRLQIWEVLIQPRIVLAACVDNRSKTQKHTQMAKRSTKRSIPVLLHVNHESRTLALRHYELTFAWKIPPRLAAPETSVLPAQGDARVWFNYSLDALLLLGELEPYDEFGFSSPMSHFFRKEDTSRLKHIACAFEELHLSLYEADSIFGTLFHIIDRCPAARRLLITTTNADTEARHLRLPTLDNVVQKLWRAFLNDTTCVNESLANMQILMISEDSLASFINYHR
;
A
#
# COMPACT_ATOMS: atom_id res chain seq x y z
N MET A 1 8.22 13.39 50.95
CA MET A 1 8.11 12.19 50.09
C MET A 1 8.04 12.67 48.65
N SER A 2 9.21 12.78 48.01
CA SER A 2 9.41 13.37 46.68
C SER A 2 8.94 12.40 45.58
N LEU A 3 8.23 12.94 44.60
CA LEU A 3 7.71 12.27 43.40
C LEU A 3 8.89 11.82 42.51
N LEU A 4 9.23 10.54 42.60
CA LEU A 4 10.25 9.85 41.79
C LEU A 4 9.58 9.11 40.61
N TRP A 5 8.96 9.84 39.68
CA TRP A 5 8.46 9.24 38.43
C TRP A 5 8.65 10.14 37.20
N TYR A 6 9.79 10.83 37.13
CA TYR A 6 10.22 11.50 35.89
C TYR A 6 11.71 11.26 35.64
N ASN A 7 12.06 10.04 35.22
CA ASN A 7 13.34 9.72 34.59
C ASN A 7 13.03 9.34 33.13
N ARG A 8 13.08 10.31 32.21
CA ARG A 8 14.17 10.46 31.21
C ARG A 8 14.68 9.11 30.69
N GLY A 9 14.13 8.69 29.56
CA GLY A 9 14.61 7.54 28.80
C GLY A 9 13.70 7.07 27.67
N GLU A 10 12.47 7.57 27.55
CA GLU A 10 11.64 7.20 26.39
C GLU A 10 12.23 7.79 25.11
N GLU A 11 12.80 6.93 24.28
CA GLU A 11 13.12 7.28 22.91
C GLU A 11 11.87 7.88 22.27
N LYS A 12 11.95 9.16 21.86
CA LYS A 12 10.90 9.81 21.08
C LYS A 12 10.59 8.92 19.87
N THR A 13 9.31 8.61 19.67
CA THR A 13 8.84 7.86 18.50
C THR A 13 9.31 8.55 17.24
N ARG A 14 10.03 7.83 16.38
CA ARG A 14 10.56 8.35 15.11
C ARG A 14 9.93 7.59 13.98
N LEU A 15 9.24 8.27 13.09
CA LEU A 15 8.56 7.66 11.94
C LEU A 15 9.36 7.85 10.65
N TRP A 16 9.17 6.99 9.66
CA TRP A 16 9.61 7.16 8.26
C TRP A 16 8.81 6.24 7.34
N LEU A 17 8.83 6.54 6.04
CA LEU A 17 8.22 5.67 5.03
C LEU A 17 9.26 4.81 4.31
N GLU A 18 8.96 3.53 4.17
CA GLU A 18 9.68 2.59 3.33
C GLU A 18 8.76 2.05 2.23
N PHE A 19 9.34 1.76 1.06
CA PHE A 19 8.59 1.25 -0.09
C PHE A 19 9.16 -0.08 -0.56
N GLN A 20 8.27 -0.99 -0.93
CA GLN A 20 8.62 -2.31 -1.45
C GLN A 20 7.61 -2.69 -2.53
N VAL A 21 8.06 -3.30 -3.62
CA VAL A 21 7.15 -3.86 -4.62
C VAL A 21 6.93 -5.32 -4.27
N VAL A 22 5.68 -5.68 -3.96
CA VAL A 22 5.35 -7.03 -3.47
C VAL A 22 4.77 -7.94 -4.55
N HIS A 23 4.31 -7.36 -5.66
CA HIS A 23 3.85 -8.08 -6.85
C HIS A 23 4.09 -7.22 -8.09
N ASP A 24 4.54 -7.81 -9.20
CA ASP A 24 4.84 -7.11 -10.45
C ASP A 24 3.86 -7.45 -11.60
N GLY A 25 2.92 -8.36 -11.37
CA GLY A 25 1.90 -8.75 -12.34
C GLY A 25 2.36 -9.80 -13.35
N LEU A 26 3.64 -10.18 -13.32
CA LEU A 26 4.26 -11.07 -14.31
C LEU A 26 4.44 -12.51 -13.80
N ASP A 27 4.07 -12.77 -12.55
CA ASP A 27 4.06 -14.11 -11.93
C ASP A 27 2.91 -14.97 -12.46
N GLY A 28 2.84 -15.14 -13.78
CA GLY A 28 1.95 -16.10 -14.42
C GLY A 28 2.41 -17.53 -14.12
N GLY A 29 1.87 -18.13 -13.06
CA GLY A 29 1.85 -19.59 -12.88
C GLY A 29 3.21 -20.28 -12.69
N SER A 30 4.23 -19.61 -12.15
CA SER A 30 5.41 -20.33 -11.64
C SER A 30 4.97 -21.20 -10.46
N SER A 31 4.80 -22.49 -10.72
CA SER A 31 4.81 -23.54 -9.71
C SER A 31 5.94 -23.24 -8.73
N LYS A 32 5.62 -23.20 -7.43
CA LYS A 32 6.59 -22.98 -6.33
C LYS A 32 7.67 -24.07 -6.23
N ASP A 33 7.70 -25.01 -7.18
CA ASP A 33 8.70 -26.06 -7.30
C ASP A 33 9.83 -25.62 -8.24
N PRO A 34 10.98 -25.17 -7.71
CA PRO A 34 12.16 -24.82 -8.51
C PRO A 34 12.76 -26.05 -9.23
N GLU A 35 12.35 -27.26 -8.89
CA GLU A 35 12.95 -28.52 -9.37
C GLU A 35 12.41 -28.99 -10.73
N ASN A 36 11.34 -28.38 -11.25
CA ASN A 36 10.69 -28.80 -12.50
C ASN A 36 10.53 -27.67 -13.54
N GLN A 37 11.23 -26.55 -13.37
CA GLN A 37 11.22 -25.51 -14.41
C GLN A 37 12.11 -25.96 -15.59
N PRO A 38 11.55 -26.12 -16.81
CA PRO A 38 12.38 -26.33 -17.99
C PRO A 38 13.35 -25.16 -18.15
N PRO A 39 14.56 -25.39 -18.68
CA PRO A 39 15.52 -24.31 -18.90
C PRO A 39 14.86 -23.19 -19.70
N ALA A 40 15.04 -21.95 -19.25
CA ALA A 40 14.50 -20.77 -19.91
C ALA A 40 14.93 -20.77 -21.38
N GLN A 41 14.00 -21.07 -22.28
CA GLN A 41 14.27 -21.02 -23.72
C GLN A 41 14.34 -19.55 -24.12
N THR A 42 15.53 -19.09 -24.53
CA THR A 42 15.71 -17.73 -25.03
C THR A 42 15.07 -17.62 -26.41
N PHE A 43 13.97 -16.87 -26.51
CA PHE A 43 13.37 -16.52 -27.79
C PHE A 43 14.20 -15.43 -28.49
N THR A 44 14.95 -15.80 -29.53
CA THR A 44 15.88 -14.89 -30.23
C THR A 44 15.24 -14.11 -31.39
N CYS A 45 14.10 -14.55 -31.90
CA CYS A 45 13.43 -13.94 -33.06
C CYS A 45 12.60 -12.68 -32.71
N PHE A 46 12.61 -12.20 -31.46
CA PHE A 46 11.81 -11.03 -31.06
C PHE A 46 12.11 -9.80 -31.91
N GLY A 47 13.38 -9.56 -32.26
CA GLY A 47 13.78 -8.43 -33.09
C GLY A 47 13.34 -8.52 -34.55
N GLU A 48 12.98 -9.71 -35.03
CA GLU A 48 12.52 -9.94 -36.41
C GLU A 48 11.02 -9.67 -36.58
N LEU A 49 10.29 -9.50 -35.48
CA LEU A 49 8.87 -9.19 -35.50
C LEU A 49 8.62 -7.76 -36.01
N PRO A 50 7.53 -7.54 -36.79
CA PRO A 50 7.11 -6.19 -37.16
C PRO A 50 6.95 -5.29 -35.94
N PRO A 51 7.28 -3.99 -36.03
CA PRO A 51 7.20 -3.05 -34.90
C PRO A 51 5.85 -3.05 -34.19
N GLU A 52 4.75 -3.18 -34.93
CA GLU A 52 3.39 -3.21 -34.38
C GLU A 52 3.19 -4.40 -33.44
N ILE A 53 3.72 -5.57 -33.81
CA ILE A 53 3.63 -6.79 -32.99
C ILE A 53 4.53 -6.66 -31.75
N ARG A 54 5.75 -6.11 -31.91
CA ARG A 54 6.65 -5.87 -30.77
C ARG A 54 6.01 -4.91 -29.75
N LEU A 55 5.37 -3.84 -30.24
CA LEU A 55 4.64 -2.89 -29.39
C LEU A 55 3.47 -3.55 -28.66
N GLN A 56 2.66 -4.37 -29.35
CA GLN A 56 1.58 -5.13 -28.71
C GLN A 56 2.10 -6.05 -27.60
N ILE A 57 3.23 -6.74 -27.82
CA ILE A 57 3.86 -7.58 -26.80
C ILE A 57 4.28 -6.73 -25.60
N TRP A 58 4.89 -5.57 -25.83
CA TRP A 58 5.27 -4.66 -24.74
C TRP A 58 4.08 -4.11 -23.98
N GLU A 59 2.98 -3.76 -24.65
CA GLU A 59 1.73 -3.33 -24.01
C GLU A 59 1.16 -4.42 -23.10
N VAL A 60 1.20 -5.69 -23.54
CA VAL A 60 0.76 -6.84 -22.73
C VAL A 60 1.64 -7.03 -21.50
N LEU A 61 2.92 -6.65 -21.53
CA LEU A 61 3.78 -6.73 -20.34
C LEU A 61 3.53 -5.62 -19.30
N ILE A 62 2.70 -4.62 -19.61
CA ILE A 62 2.25 -3.63 -18.63
C ILE A 62 1.17 -4.29 -17.77
N GLN A 63 1.59 -4.89 -16.66
CA GLN A 63 0.71 -5.55 -15.71
C GLN A 63 0.54 -4.70 -14.43
N PRO A 64 -0.61 -4.83 -13.73
CA PRO A 64 -0.81 -4.20 -12.42
C PRO A 64 0.22 -4.65 -11.38
N ARG A 65 0.84 -3.68 -10.71
CA ARG A 65 1.80 -3.92 -9.63
C ARG A 65 1.17 -3.58 -8.28
N ILE A 66 1.66 -4.21 -7.23
CA ILE A 66 1.33 -3.84 -5.85
C ILE A 66 2.57 -3.22 -5.23
N VAL A 67 2.48 -1.92 -4.93
CA VAL A 67 3.50 -1.18 -4.20
C VAL A 67 3.06 -1.05 -2.76
N LEU A 68 3.86 -1.58 -1.86
CA LEU A 68 3.70 -1.44 -0.42
C LEU A 68 4.38 -0.16 0.04
N ALA A 69 3.67 0.64 0.83
CA ALA A 69 4.22 1.76 1.59
C ALA A 69 4.05 1.48 3.08
N ALA A 70 5.16 1.32 3.79
CA ALA A 70 5.19 1.04 5.22
C ALA A 70 5.52 2.30 6.02
N CYS A 71 4.65 2.67 6.96
CA CYS A 71 4.96 3.66 7.99
C CYS A 71 5.61 2.96 9.17
N VAL A 72 6.92 3.16 9.32
CA VAL A 72 7.74 2.44 10.31
C VAL A 72 8.11 3.39 11.43
N ASP A 73 7.96 2.95 12.68
CA ASP A 73 8.52 3.65 13.83
C ASP A 73 9.75 2.91 14.41
N ASN A 74 10.57 3.61 15.20
CA ASN A 74 11.79 3.03 15.79
C ASN A 74 11.53 1.87 16.76
N ARG A 75 10.38 1.86 17.46
CA ARG A 75 9.97 0.83 18.41
C ARG A 75 9.43 -0.41 17.68
N SER A 76 8.70 -0.24 16.58
CA SER A 76 8.09 -1.32 15.79
C SER A 76 8.94 -1.77 14.59
N LYS A 77 10.08 -1.12 14.32
CA LYS A 77 10.96 -1.39 13.16
C LYS A 77 11.17 -2.87 12.88
N THR A 78 11.60 -3.64 13.88
CA THR A 78 11.89 -5.07 13.72
C THR A 78 10.65 -5.87 13.31
N GLN A 79 9.50 -5.55 13.90
CA GLN A 79 8.23 -6.19 13.58
C GLN A 79 7.77 -5.84 12.15
N LYS A 80 7.81 -4.55 11.77
CA LYS A 80 7.43 -4.09 10.43
C LYS A 80 8.35 -4.65 9.35
N HIS A 81 9.66 -4.67 9.59
CA HIS A 81 10.63 -5.31 8.69
C HIS A 81 10.39 -6.81 8.56
N THR A 82 10.00 -7.49 9.63
CA THR A 82 9.61 -8.90 9.56
C THR A 82 8.33 -9.10 8.74
N GLN A 83 7.32 -8.24 8.90
CA GLN A 83 6.09 -8.26 8.08
C GLN A 83 6.39 -7.98 6.59
N MET A 84 7.27 -7.05 6.29
CA MET A 84 7.72 -6.77 4.91
C MET A 84 8.51 -7.94 4.31
N ALA A 85 9.37 -8.58 5.11
CA ALA A 85 10.18 -9.72 4.69
C ALA A 85 9.36 -10.99 4.43
N LYS A 86 8.19 -11.15 5.08
CA LYS A 86 7.23 -12.23 4.78
C LYS A 86 6.62 -12.10 3.38
N ARG A 87 6.60 -10.89 2.82
CA ARG A 87 6.05 -10.60 1.50
C ARG A 87 7.13 -10.79 0.44
N SER A 88 6.71 -11.20 -0.75
CA SER A 88 7.64 -11.34 -1.86
C SER A 88 8.28 -9.99 -2.18
N THR A 89 9.58 -9.94 -2.48
CA THR A 89 10.25 -8.71 -2.88
C THR A 89 10.55 -8.76 -4.37
N LYS A 90 9.93 -7.85 -5.12
CA LYS A 90 10.13 -7.69 -6.56
C LYS A 90 11.02 -6.49 -6.85
N ARG A 91 11.40 -6.35 -8.12
CA ARG A 91 12.19 -5.21 -8.58
C ARG A 91 11.40 -3.91 -8.39
N SER A 92 12.04 -2.93 -7.78
CA SER A 92 11.45 -1.60 -7.58
C SER A 92 11.13 -0.90 -8.90
N ILE A 93 12.01 -1.07 -9.90
CA ILE A 93 11.84 -0.47 -11.23
C ILE A 93 11.16 -1.46 -12.18
N PRO A 94 10.07 -1.07 -12.87
CA PRO A 94 9.41 -1.86 -13.90
C PRO A 94 10.40 -2.44 -14.92
N VAL A 95 10.25 -3.72 -15.26
CA VAL A 95 11.17 -4.41 -16.18
C VAL A 95 11.28 -3.71 -17.53
N LEU A 96 10.16 -3.18 -18.05
CA LEU A 96 10.09 -2.48 -19.33
C LEU A 96 10.98 -1.22 -19.40
N LEU A 97 11.33 -0.61 -18.26
CA LEU A 97 12.25 0.52 -18.23
C LEU A 97 13.73 0.11 -18.44
N HIS A 98 14.03 -1.18 -18.38
CA HIS A 98 15.38 -1.73 -18.47
C HIS A 98 15.66 -2.60 -19.69
N VAL A 99 14.64 -3.10 -20.40
CA VAL A 99 14.86 -4.04 -21.51
C VAL A 99 15.56 -3.37 -22.69
N ASN A 100 14.92 -2.38 -23.34
CA ASN A 100 15.48 -1.68 -24.49
C ASN A 100 14.86 -0.27 -24.66
N HIS A 101 15.26 0.47 -25.70
CA HIS A 101 14.75 1.82 -25.95
C HIS A 101 13.25 1.86 -26.25
N GLU A 102 12.74 0.90 -27.02
CA GLU A 102 11.34 0.84 -27.44
C GLU A 102 10.40 0.58 -26.25
N SER A 103 10.68 -0.48 -25.48
CA SER A 103 9.95 -0.81 -24.24
C SER A 103 10.00 0.33 -23.22
N ARG A 104 11.15 1.00 -23.06
CA ARG A 104 11.28 2.17 -22.18
C ARG A 104 10.42 3.33 -22.63
N THR A 105 10.41 3.62 -23.94
CA THR A 105 9.60 4.71 -24.51
C THR A 105 8.12 4.47 -24.29
N LEU A 106 7.67 3.22 -24.43
CA LEU A 106 6.30 2.84 -24.11
C LEU A 106 6.03 2.97 -22.60
N ALA A 107 6.87 2.38 -21.75
CA ALA A 107 6.68 2.35 -20.30
C ALA A 107 6.61 3.75 -19.68
N LEU A 108 7.43 4.70 -20.15
CA LEU A 108 7.41 6.09 -19.67
C LEU A 108 6.12 6.86 -20.00
N ARG A 109 5.25 6.33 -20.87
CA ARG A 109 3.89 6.87 -21.07
C ARG A 109 2.91 6.48 -19.97
N HIS A 110 3.23 5.42 -19.22
CA HIS A 110 2.35 4.83 -18.21
C HIS A 110 2.88 4.97 -16.78
N TYR A 111 4.20 4.92 -16.62
CA TYR A 111 4.86 4.98 -15.33
C TYR A 111 5.48 6.35 -15.09
N GLU A 112 5.31 6.85 -13.88
CA GLU A 112 5.96 8.07 -13.38
C GLU A 112 6.62 7.81 -12.02
N LEU A 113 7.63 8.60 -11.70
CA LEU A 113 8.30 8.54 -10.40
C LEU A 113 7.51 9.40 -9.40
N THR A 114 7.00 8.78 -8.34
CA THR A 114 6.04 9.40 -7.43
C THR A 114 6.27 8.99 -5.95
N PHE A 115 5.36 9.40 -5.06
CA PHE A 115 5.37 9.20 -3.61
C PHE A 115 6.56 9.85 -2.91
N ALA A 116 6.85 11.09 -3.26
CA ALA A 116 7.61 11.94 -2.34
C ALA A 116 6.78 12.14 -1.06
N TRP A 117 7.45 12.08 0.09
CA TRP A 117 6.77 12.09 1.38
C TRP A 117 7.46 12.99 2.39
N LYS A 118 6.69 13.45 3.37
CA LYS A 118 7.16 14.29 4.46
C LYS A 118 6.35 14.03 5.72
N ILE A 119 7.05 13.83 6.83
CA ILE A 119 6.41 13.68 8.14
C ILE A 119 6.06 15.07 8.68
N PRO A 120 4.86 15.26 9.24
CA PRO A 120 4.50 16.49 9.91
C PRO A 120 5.49 16.83 11.04
N PRO A 121 5.88 18.11 11.21
CA PRO A 121 6.89 18.50 12.20
C PRO A 121 6.60 18.05 13.64
N ARG A 122 5.33 17.86 13.99
CA ARG A 122 4.89 17.39 15.32
C ARG A 122 5.30 15.95 15.62
N LEU A 123 5.39 15.12 14.57
CA LEU A 123 5.83 13.74 14.64
C LEU A 123 7.30 13.56 14.19
N ALA A 124 7.90 14.61 13.62
CA ALA A 124 9.27 14.56 13.18
C ALA A 124 10.21 14.46 14.40
N ALA A 125 11.16 13.55 14.32
CA ALA A 125 12.28 13.52 15.26
C ALA A 125 13.07 14.84 15.20
N PRO A 126 13.76 15.25 16.27
CA PRO A 126 14.64 16.41 16.23
C PRO A 126 15.68 16.30 15.10
N GLU A 127 16.09 17.44 14.53
CA GLU A 127 16.96 17.55 13.35
C GLU A 127 18.31 16.80 13.45
N THR A 128 18.70 16.40 14.66
CA THR A 128 19.90 15.58 14.93
C THR A 128 19.71 14.09 14.63
N SER A 129 18.53 13.66 14.18
CA SER A 129 18.24 12.28 13.80
C SER A 129 18.89 11.90 12.47
N VAL A 130 19.49 10.70 12.40
CA VAL A 130 20.05 10.12 11.15
C VAL A 130 18.95 9.67 10.18
N LEU A 131 17.71 9.50 10.66
CA LEU A 131 16.59 9.02 9.84
C LEU A 131 15.91 10.17 9.09
N PRO A 132 15.49 9.96 7.83
CA PRO A 132 14.86 10.99 7.03
C PRO A 132 13.48 11.37 7.59
N ALA A 133 13.22 12.66 7.78
CA ALA A 133 11.87 13.19 8.04
C ALA A 133 11.06 13.45 6.75
N GLN A 134 11.70 13.28 5.59
CA GLN A 134 11.14 13.44 4.26
C GLN A 134 11.94 12.60 3.25
N GLY A 135 11.31 12.20 2.16
CA GLY A 135 11.97 11.47 1.08
C GLY A 135 11.50 11.94 -0.30
N ASP A 136 12.42 11.92 -1.26
CA ASP A 136 12.11 12.21 -2.65
C ASP A 136 11.28 11.10 -3.30
N ALA A 137 10.60 11.43 -4.40
CA ALA A 137 9.90 10.47 -5.22
C ALA A 137 10.89 9.42 -5.77
N ARG A 138 10.67 8.14 -5.43
CA ARG A 138 11.58 7.03 -5.79
C ARG A 138 10.84 5.79 -6.30
N VAL A 139 9.52 5.85 -6.37
CA VAL A 139 8.68 4.71 -6.76
C VAL A 139 8.12 4.97 -8.14
N TRP A 140 8.37 4.03 -9.06
CA TRP A 140 7.68 4.02 -10.34
C TRP A 140 6.27 3.45 -10.16
N PHE A 141 5.25 4.23 -10.52
CA PHE A 141 3.86 3.86 -10.34
C PHE A 141 3.02 4.19 -11.58
N ASN A 142 2.11 3.29 -11.94
CA ASN A 142 1.10 3.52 -12.95
C ASN A 142 -0.27 3.70 -12.27
N TYR A 143 -0.72 4.96 -12.15
CA TYR A 143 -1.98 5.32 -11.49
C TYR A 143 -3.25 4.68 -12.07
N SER A 144 -3.17 4.14 -13.28
CA SER A 144 -4.31 3.47 -13.90
C SER A 144 -4.41 1.99 -13.55
N LEU A 145 -3.32 1.34 -13.14
CA LEU A 145 -3.26 -0.11 -12.94
C LEU A 145 -2.72 -0.51 -11.57
N ASP A 146 -1.70 0.19 -11.07
CA ASP A 146 -1.02 -0.18 -9.84
C ASP A 146 -1.87 0.11 -8.61
N ALA A 147 -1.64 -0.68 -7.56
CA ALA A 147 -2.27 -0.52 -6.26
C ALA A 147 -1.25 -0.11 -5.20
N LEU A 148 -1.65 0.81 -4.32
CA LEU A 148 -0.89 1.18 -3.13
C LEU A 148 -1.40 0.38 -1.92
N LEU A 149 -0.53 -0.42 -1.30
CA LEU A 149 -0.82 -1.16 -0.06
C LEU A 149 -0.18 -0.44 1.12
N LEU A 150 -0.99 0.06 2.04
CA LEU A 150 -0.53 0.69 3.27
C LEU A 150 -0.27 -0.36 4.36
N LEU A 151 0.90 -0.26 4.98
CA LEU A 151 1.34 -1.09 6.10
C LEU A 151 1.89 -0.17 7.21
N GLY A 152 1.91 -0.64 8.45
CA GLY A 152 2.52 0.07 9.56
C GLY A 152 1.57 0.98 10.31
N GLU A 153 2.11 2.00 10.97
CA GLU A 153 1.34 2.96 11.75
C GLU A 153 0.47 3.84 10.84
N LEU A 154 -0.81 3.47 10.66
CA LEU A 154 -1.74 4.21 9.79
C LEU A 154 -2.19 5.53 10.40
N GLU A 155 -2.32 5.58 11.73
CA GLU A 155 -2.75 6.75 12.49
C GLU A 155 -1.82 7.01 13.69
N PRO A 156 -0.59 7.49 13.45
CA PRO A 156 0.33 7.80 14.53
C PRO A 156 -0.12 9.04 15.31
N TYR A 157 0.09 9.01 16.62
CA TYR A 157 -0.23 10.08 17.54
C TYR A 157 1.03 10.79 18.06
N ASP A 158 0.94 12.10 18.28
CA ASP A 158 2.00 12.85 18.95
C ASP A 158 1.93 12.71 20.48
N GLU A 159 2.89 13.33 21.19
CA GLU A 159 2.95 13.29 22.66
C GLU A 159 1.74 13.96 23.36
N PHE A 160 0.92 14.70 22.61
CA PHE A 160 -0.30 15.35 23.09
C PHE A 160 -1.59 14.63 22.65
N GLY A 161 -1.47 13.49 21.95
CA GLY A 161 -2.60 12.71 21.46
C GLY A 161 -3.27 13.26 20.21
N PHE A 162 -2.60 14.13 19.43
CA PHE A 162 -3.10 14.51 18.10
C PHE A 162 -2.68 13.47 17.06
N SER A 163 -3.64 12.97 16.28
CA SER A 163 -3.34 12.07 15.17
C SER A 163 -2.77 12.82 13.96
N SER A 164 -1.86 12.18 13.25
CA SER A 164 -1.38 12.62 11.94
C SER A 164 -1.29 11.42 11.00
N PRO A 165 -2.40 11.07 10.34
CA PRO A 165 -2.52 9.84 9.56
C PRO A 165 -1.48 9.74 8.46
N MET A 166 -1.00 8.51 8.21
CA MET A 166 0.00 8.21 7.19
C MET A 166 -0.39 8.71 5.79
N SER A 167 -1.68 8.73 5.46
CA SER A 167 -2.17 9.23 4.17
C SER A 167 -1.79 10.69 3.91
N HIS A 168 -1.60 11.49 4.97
CA HIS A 168 -1.17 12.89 4.89
C HIS A 168 0.34 13.05 4.70
N PHE A 169 1.14 11.98 4.85
CA PHE A 169 2.59 12.05 4.64
C PHE A 169 2.91 12.13 3.14
N PHE A 170 2.02 11.62 2.30
CA PHE A 170 2.10 11.73 0.85
C PHE A 170 1.61 13.09 0.35
N ARG A 171 2.16 13.50 -0.79
CA ARG A 171 1.64 14.64 -1.56
C ARG A 171 0.17 14.45 -1.92
N LYS A 172 -0.58 15.55 -1.96
CA LYS A 172 -2.02 15.52 -2.28
C LYS A 172 -2.23 15.09 -3.72
N GLU A 173 -1.34 15.54 -4.58
CA GLU A 173 -1.36 15.30 -6.02
C GLU A 173 -1.25 13.80 -6.30
N ASP A 174 -0.35 13.11 -5.61
CA ASP A 174 -0.15 11.66 -5.74
C ASP A 174 -1.40 10.90 -5.27
N THR A 175 -1.81 11.14 -4.02
CA THR A 175 -2.96 10.42 -3.41
C THR A 175 -4.29 10.67 -4.10
N SER A 176 -4.52 11.88 -4.62
CA SER A 176 -5.75 12.22 -5.35
C SER A 176 -6.01 11.40 -6.61
N ARG A 177 -4.96 10.82 -7.19
CA ARG A 177 -5.00 10.05 -8.44
C ARG A 177 -5.07 8.54 -8.22
N LEU A 178 -4.95 8.08 -6.98
CA LEU A 178 -4.98 6.66 -6.65
C LEU A 178 -6.36 6.06 -6.90
N LYS A 179 -6.42 5.11 -7.83
CA LYS A 179 -7.65 4.34 -8.12
C LYS A 179 -7.76 3.07 -7.27
N HIS A 180 -6.62 2.48 -6.92
CA HIS A 180 -6.52 1.23 -6.19
C HIS A 180 -5.70 1.43 -4.92
N ILE A 181 -6.35 1.27 -3.78
CA ILE A 181 -5.73 1.39 -2.47
C ILE A 181 -6.14 0.20 -1.59
N ALA A 182 -5.16 -0.29 -0.85
CA ALA A 182 -5.33 -1.35 0.13
C ALA A 182 -4.66 -0.96 1.45
N CYS A 183 -5.11 -1.52 2.56
CA CYS A 183 -4.40 -1.50 3.83
C CYS A 183 -4.42 -2.90 4.47
N ALA A 184 -3.38 -3.21 5.24
CA ALA A 184 -3.32 -4.48 5.96
C ALA A 184 -4.27 -4.47 7.17
N PHE A 185 -5.07 -5.53 7.32
CA PHE A 185 -6.04 -5.66 8.41
C PHE A 185 -5.40 -5.61 9.80
N GLU A 186 -4.18 -6.17 9.93
CA GLU A 186 -3.40 -6.16 11.16
C GLU A 186 -3.09 -4.75 11.68
N GLU A 187 -3.10 -3.74 10.80
CA GLU A 187 -2.79 -2.33 11.10
C GLU A 187 -4.01 -1.50 11.47
N LEU A 188 -5.22 -2.04 11.31
CA LEU A 188 -6.44 -1.39 11.79
C LEU A 188 -6.65 -1.58 13.30
N HIS A 189 -5.81 -2.40 13.94
CA HIS A 189 -5.84 -2.69 15.38
C HIS A 189 -7.25 -2.91 15.93
N LEU A 190 -8.10 -3.65 15.20
CA LEU A 190 -9.54 -3.78 15.46
C LEU A 190 -9.80 -4.30 16.89
N SER A 191 -10.02 -3.37 17.81
CA SER A 191 -10.47 -3.62 19.18
C SER A 191 -11.95 -3.23 19.27
N LEU A 192 -12.76 -4.00 20.02
CA LEU A 192 -14.21 -3.75 20.14
C LEU A 192 -14.55 -2.41 20.81
N TYR A 193 -13.57 -1.76 21.43
CA TYR A 193 -13.75 -0.53 22.21
C TYR A 193 -13.31 0.74 21.46
N GLU A 194 -12.75 0.62 20.25
CA GLU A 194 -12.13 1.73 19.51
C GLU A 194 -12.68 1.88 18.09
N ALA A 195 -13.98 1.62 17.89
CA ALA A 195 -14.63 1.77 16.58
C ALA A 195 -14.44 3.17 15.96
N ASP A 196 -14.41 4.21 16.80
CA ASP A 196 -14.15 5.60 16.38
C ASP A 196 -12.75 5.78 15.79
N SER A 197 -11.74 5.12 16.37
CA SER A 197 -10.34 5.16 15.90
C SER A 197 -10.24 4.56 14.50
N ILE A 198 -10.91 3.43 14.28
CA ILE A 198 -10.94 2.75 12.98
C ILE A 198 -11.62 3.63 11.94
N PHE A 199 -12.74 4.26 12.30
CA PHE A 199 -13.40 5.21 11.41
C PHE A 199 -12.47 6.39 11.07
N GLY A 200 -11.80 6.99 12.06
CA GLY A 200 -10.84 8.07 11.87
C GLY A 200 -9.73 7.69 10.88
N THR A 201 -9.05 6.57 11.14
CA THR A 201 -8.02 6.00 10.25
C THR A 201 -8.54 5.84 8.81
N LEU A 202 -9.69 5.19 8.64
CA LEU A 202 -10.25 4.91 7.31
C LEU A 202 -10.70 6.18 6.60
N PHE A 203 -11.32 7.11 7.33
CA PHE A 203 -11.78 8.39 6.81
C PHE A 203 -10.61 9.15 6.21
N HIS A 204 -9.48 9.24 6.91
CA HIS A 204 -8.30 9.93 6.41
C HIS A 204 -7.65 9.27 5.19
N ILE A 205 -7.75 7.94 5.06
CA ILE A 205 -7.28 7.24 3.85
C ILE A 205 -8.21 7.54 2.67
N ILE A 206 -9.52 7.41 2.89
CA ILE A 206 -10.56 7.55 1.87
C ILE A 206 -10.66 9.00 1.38
N ASP A 207 -10.72 9.98 2.28
CA ASP A 207 -10.78 11.42 1.96
C ASP A 207 -9.59 11.85 1.10
N ARG A 208 -8.42 11.25 1.38
CA ARG A 208 -7.18 11.56 0.66
C ARG A 208 -7.09 10.91 -0.71
N CYS A 209 -7.92 9.90 -0.99
CA CYS A 209 -7.93 9.12 -2.23
C CYS A 209 -9.29 9.19 -2.96
N PRO A 210 -9.76 10.38 -3.38
CA PRO A 210 -11.07 10.57 -4.02
C PRO A 210 -11.27 9.81 -5.34
N ALA A 211 -10.20 9.43 -6.04
CA ALA A 211 -10.30 8.62 -7.27
C ALA A 211 -10.56 7.12 -6.98
N ALA A 212 -10.35 6.67 -5.74
CA ALA A 212 -10.62 5.30 -5.34
C ALA A 212 -12.13 5.12 -5.14
N ARG A 213 -12.68 4.04 -5.71
CA ARG A 213 -14.07 3.63 -5.46
C ARG A 213 -14.18 2.54 -4.39
N ARG A 214 -13.04 1.91 -4.08
CA ARG A 214 -12.95 0.82 -3.13
C ARG A 214 -11.69 0.97 -2.28
N LEU A 215 -11.82 0.66 -1.00
CA LEU A 215 -10.70 0.40 -0.11
C LEU A 215 -10.63 -1.10 0.14
N LEU A 216 -9.49 -1.71 -0.17
CA LEU A 216 -9.26 -3.13 0.07
C LEU A 216 -8.58 -3.32 1.42
N ILE A 217 -9.06 -4.27 2.20
CA ILE A 217 -8.46 -4.64 3.48
C ILE A 217 -7.86 -6.03 3.29
N THR A 218 -6.53 -6.13 3.30
CA THR A 218 -5.84 -7.40 3.10
C THR A 218 -5.74 -8.16 4.41
N THR A 219 -6.20 -9.40 4.40
CA THR A 219 -6.08 -10.32 5.54
C THR A 219 -5.04 -11.39 5.27
N THR A 220 -4.30 -11.76 6.31
CA THR A 220 -3.42 -12.93 6.26
C THR A 220 -4.23 -14.22 6.42
N ASN A 221 -3.63 -15.37 6.09
CA ASN A 221 -4.26 -16.67 6.31
C ASN A 221 -4.53 -16.93 7.80
N ALA A 222 -3.64 -16.47 8.69
CA ALA A 222 -3.83 -16.55 10.14
C ALA A 222 -5.07 -15.77 10.62
N ASP A 223 -5.29 -14.57 10.07
CA ASP A 223 -6.48 -13.76 10.40
C ASP A 223 -7.78 -14.40 9.91
N THR A 224 -7.71 -15.02 8.73
CA THR A 224 -8.85 -15.67 8.08
C THR A 224 -9.29 -16.92 8.85
N GLU A 225 -8.33 -17.74 9.28
CA GLU A 225 -8.57 -18.94 10.10
C GLU A 225 -9.17 -18.57 11.47
N ALA A 226 -8.60 -17.57 12.14
CA ALA A 226 -9.07 -17.14 13.46
C ALA A 226 -10.50 -16.59 13.46
N ARG A 227 -10.95 -16.00 12.33
CA ARG A 227 -12.25 -15.31 12.22
C ARG A 227 -13.26 -16.03 11.32
N HIS A 228 -12.90 -17.17 10.74
CA HIS A 228 -13.71 -17.95 9.81
C HIS A 228 -14.34 -17.12 8.67
N LEU A 229 -13.58 -16.17 8.12
CA LEU A 229 -14.08 -15.26 7.09
C LEU A 229 -14.08 -15.94 5.72
N ARG A 230 -15.18 -15.79 4.97
CA ARG A 230 -15.22 -16.13 3.53
C ARG A 230 -14.83 -14.89 2.73
N LEU A 231 -13.75 -14.98 1.97
CA LEU A 231 -13.18 -13.87 1.21
C LEU A 231 -13.29 -14.12 -0.31
N PRO A 232 -13.42 -13.07 -1.14
CA PRO A 232 -13.62 -11.68 -0.77
C PRO A 232 -15.04 -11.41 -0.24
N THR A 233 -15.21 -10.48 0.70
CA THR A 233 -16.55 -10.14 1.23
C THR A 233 -16.74 -8.67 1.57
N LEU A 234 -17.90 -8.14 1.18
CA LEU A 234 -18.43 -6.84 1.61
C LEU A 234 -19.19 -6.94 2.94
N ASP A 235 -19.59 -8.15 3.33
CA ASP A 235 -20.21 -8.40 4.64
C ASP A 235 -19.10 -8.56 5.69
N ASN A 236 -18.49 -7.44 6.05
CA ASN A 236 -17.44 -7.39 7.05
C ASN A 236 -17.70 -6.30 8.09
N VAL A 237 -17.06 -6.45 9.26
CA VAL A 237 -17.23 -5.54 10.40
C VAL A 237 -16.84 -4.11 10.02
N VAL A 238 -15.78 -3.94 9.23
CA VAL A 238 -15.27 -2.61 8.86
C VAL A 238 -16.26 -1.86 7.96
N GLN A 239 -16.83 -2.53 6.95
CA GLN A 239 -17.88 -1.98 6.09
C GLN A 239 -19.15 -1.65 6.87
N LYS A 240 -19.51 -2.47 7.87
CA LYS A 240 -20.68 -2.23 8.74
C LYS A 240 -20.45 -1.00 9.62
N LEU A 241 -19.28 -0.90 10.26
CA LEU A 241 -18.89 0.27 11.05
C LEU A 241 -18.91 1.53 10.18
N TRP A 242 -18.28 1.50 9.02
CA TRP A 242 -18.28 2.61 8.06
C TRP A 242 -19.71 3.08 7.73
N ARG A 243 -20.61 2.15 7.40
CA ARG A 243 -22.02 2.49 7.12
C ARG A 243 -22.76 3.05 8.33
N ALA A 244 -22.53 2.50 9.52
CA ALA A 244 -23.15 3.01 10.75
C ALA A 244 -22.76 4.47 10.99
N PHE A 245 -21.46 4.79 10.93
CA PHE A 245 -20.98 6.17 11.09
C PHE A 245 -21.50 7.13 10.02
N LEU A 246 -21.56 6.69 8.76
CA LEU A 246 -22.08 7.55 7.69
C LEU A 246 -23.59 7.80 7.79
N ASN A 247 -24.35 6.84 8.30
CA ASN A 247 -25.80 7.01 8.50
C ASN A 247 -26.11 8.00 9.63
N ASP A 248 -25.24 8.09 10.64
CA ASP A 248 -25.42 8.98 11.79
C ASP A 248 -24.84 10.39 11.58
N THR A 249 -24.23 10.67 10.41
CA THR A 249 -23.60 11.97 10.12
C THR A 249 -24.33 12.74 9.00
N THR A 250 -24.57 14.04 9.22
CA THR A 250 -25.33 14.90 8.29
C THR A 250 -24.51 15.49 7.14
N CYS A 251 -23.20 15.22 7.08
CA CYS A 251 -22.25 15.94 6.22
C CYS A 251 -21.44 14.95 5.35
N VAL A 252 -22.11 14.06 4.62
CA VAL A 252 -21.45 13.06 3.80
C VAL A 252 -21.64 13.40 2.33
N ASN A 253 -20.54 13.50 1.57
CA ASN A 253 -20.63 13.59 0.12
C ASN A 253 -20.95 12.21 -0.49
N GLU A 254 -21.54 12.17 -1.68
CA GLU A 254 -21.95 10.90 -2.32
C GLU A 254 -20.78 9.94 -2.57
N SER A 255 -19.55 10.46 -2.71
CA SER A 255 -18.35 9.64 -2.91
C SER A 255 -18.00 8.82 -1.68
N LEU A 256 -18.09 9.42 -0.49
CA LEU A 256 -17.84 8.75 0.79
C LEU A 256 -18.93 7.71 1.10
N ALA A 257 -20.20 8.06 0.83
CA ALA A 257 -21.34 7.16 1.02
C ALA A 257 -21.26 5.90 0.14
N ASN A 258 -20.77 6.05 -1.09
CA ASN A 258 -20.66 4.95 -2.05
C ASN A 258 -19.35 4.16 -1.95
N MET A 259 -18.46 4.52 -1.04
CA MET A 259 -17.17 3.82 -0.85
C MET A 259 -17.40 2.37 -0.41
N GLN A 260 -16.79 1.43 -1.13
CA GLN A 260 -16.84 0.00 -0.81
C GLN A 260 -15.57 -0.43 -0.08
N ILE A 261 -15.73 -0.94 1.14
CA ILE A 261 -14.66 -1.52 1.94
C ILE A 261 -14.74 -3.04 1.86
N LEU A 262 -13.83 -3.65 1.10
CA LEU A 262 -13.82 -5.07 0.82
C LEU A 262 -12.67 -5.75 1.57
N MET A 263 -12.96 -6.82 2.31
CA MET A 263 -11.89 -7.68 2.84
C MET A 263 -11.51 -8.73 1.80
N ILE A 264 -10.21 -8.92 1.59
CA ILE A 264 -9.65 -9.86 0.62
C ILE A 264 -8.40 -10.55 1.20
N SER A 265 -8.15 -11.80 0.82
CA SER A 265 -6.88 -12.45 1.12
C SER A 265 -5.74 -11.70 0.44
N GLU A 266 -4.65 -11.47 1.16
CA GLU A 266 -3.47 -10.80 0.62
C GLU A 266 -2.93 -11.50 -0.64
N ASP A 267 -2.96 -12.84 -0.66
CA ASP A 267 -2.53 -13.66 -1.81
C ASP A 267 -3.39 -13.43 -3.07
N SER A 268 -4.65 -12.99 -2.88
CA SER A 268 -5.60 -12.75 -3.97
C SER A 268 -5.64 -11.29 -4.44
N LEU A 269 -4.93 -10.38 -3.75
CA LEU A 269 -4.97 -8.95 -4.05
C LEU A 269 -4.58 -8.67 -5.51
N ALA A 270 -3.49 -9.28 -6.00
CA ALA A 270 -3.00 -9.05 -7.35
C ALA A 270 -4.01 -9.50 -8.42
N SER A 271 -4.58 -10.70 -8.26
CA SER A 271 -5.60 -11.23 -9.17
C SER A 271 -6.86 -10.36 -9.18
N PHE A 272 -7.26 -9.85 -8.01
CA PHE A 272 -8.43 -8.97 -7.89
C PHE A 272 -8.20 -7.62 -8.59
N ILE A 273 -7.05 -6.98 -8.39
CA ILE A 273 -6.71 -5.74 -9.09
C ILE A 273 -6.70 -5.96 -10.60
N ASN A 274 -6.12 -7.06 -11.08
CA ASN A 274 -6.08 -7.36 -12.51
C ASN A 274 -7.48 -7.59 -13.12
N TYR A 275 -8.40 -8.22 -12.37
CA TYR A 275 -9.78 -8.41 -12.81
C TYR A 275 -10.60 -7.11 -12.83
N HIS A 276 -10.23 -6.13 -11.99
CA HIS A 276 -10.94 -4.85 -11.81
C HIS A 276 -10.19 -3.62 -12.34
N ARG A 277 -9.25 -3.82 -13.27
CA ARG A 277 -8.52 -2.75 -13.98
C ARG A 277 -9.43 -1.90 -14.87
#